data_AF-A0A5B6TSY1-F1
#
_entry.id   AF-A0A5B6TSY1-F1
#
_cell.length_a   1.000
_cell.length_b   1.000
_cell.length_c   1.000
_cell.angle_alpha   90.00
_cell.angle_beta   90.00
_cell.angle_gamma   90.00
#
_symmetry.space_group_name_H-M   'P 1'
#
loop_
_entity.id
_entity.type
_entity.pdbx_description
1 polymer ?
#
loop_
_entity_poly.entity_id
_entity_poly.type
_entity_poly.pdbx_seq_one_letter_code
_entity_poly.pdbx_strand_id
1 'polypeptide(L)'
;MATGEAANIRIYWADATDWGAMATAITAAAADGCDVCSISWGSDETNWKAAAAMAGVDYPGRLSTAAEAAAKAGIIIFAASGDNDSSDGGTDPANVDLPSSCPFVVGCGGTMKPHDGNAEETVWNDDPGNPNGSGTGGGFSELFHPMPAWQAGAPHGPGRMVPDVSANADPYTGYNVFVHGRQEAIGGTSAVAPLYAGLFAAFGRKLGLVTPQLWLNHTCFNDIIHGDNGYFRARVGPDPCTGIGTPIASKLGTLFEALNKPPVHPPRGQRRNPTRA
;
A
#
# COMPACT_ATOMS: atom_id res chain seq x y z
N MET A 1 -3.96 6.72 -18.24
CA MET A 1 -3.89 5.86 -19.44
C MET A 1 -3.17 4.59 -19.06
N ALA A 2 -3.79 3.44 -19.29
CA ALA A 2 -3.08 2.17 -19.35
C ALA A 2 -2.34 2.11 -20.69
N THR A 3 -1.05 1.79 -20.73
CA THR A 3 -0.27 1.70 -21.96
C THR A 3 -0.80 0.63 -22.92
N GLY A 4 -1.52 -0.37 -22.40
CA GLY A 4 -1.94 -1.54 -23.17
C GLY A 4 -0.78 -2.49 -23.50
N GLU A 5 0.42 -2.20 -22.98
CA GLU A 5 1.61 -3.02 -23.16
C GLU A 5 1.75 -4.03 -22.01
N ALA A 6 2.24 -5.23 -22.33
CA ALA A 6 2.52 -6.23 -21.32
C ALA A 6 3.70 -5.78 -20.44
N ALA A 7 3.55 -5.88 -19.13
CA ALA A 7 4.62 -5.60 -18.19
C ALA A 7 5.67 -6.73 -18.18
N ASN A 8 6.94 -6.36 -18.02
CA ASN A 8 8.00 -7.32 -17.73
C ASN A 8 8.00 -7.65 -16.23
N ILE A 9 7.71 -8.92 -15.88
CA ILE A 9 7.70 -9.38 -14.49
C ILE A 9 9.09 -9.94 -14.14
N ARG A 10 9.72 -9.39 -13.10
CA ARG A 10 10.96 -9.90 -12.51
C ARG A 10 10.69 -10.42 -11.11
N ILE A 11 11.19 -11.62 -10.82
CA ILE A 11 11.04 -12.26 -9.50
C ILE A 11 12.40 -12.26 -8.80
N TYR A 12 12.44 -11.65 -7.62
CA TYR A 12 13.64 -11.59 -6.78
C TYR A 12 13.53 -12.62 -5.68
N TRP A 13 14.37 -13.65 -5.75
CA TRP A 13 14.40 -14.73 -4.78
C TRP A 13 15.37 -14.40 -3.65
N ALA A 14 14.96 -14.65 -2.41
CA ALA A 14 15.81 -14.47 -1.25
C ALA A 14 15.50 -15.50 -0.17
N ASP A 15 16.40 -15.63 0.80
CA ASP A 15 16.24 -16.53 1.93
C ASP A 15 15.19 -15.96 2.90
N ALA A 16 14.12 -16.71 3.16
CA ALA A 16 13.05 -16.30 4.05
C ALA A 16 13.50 -16.18 5.53
N THR A 17 14.68 -16.70 5.87
CA THR A 17 15.26 -16.59 7.23
C THR A 17 16.18 -15.37 7.40
N ASP A 18 16.52 -14.68 6.31
CA ASP A 18 17.33 -13.46 6.34
C ASP A 18 16.44 -12.22 6.42
N TRP A 19 16.37 -11.59 7.60
CA TRP A 19 15.64 -10.32 7.79
C TRP A 19 16.19 -9.15 6.95
N GLY A 20 17.41 -9.26 6.42
CA GLY A 20 17.99 -8.28 5.48
C GLY A 20 17.62 -8.52 4.00
N ALA A 21 17.03 -9.67 3.68
CA ALA A 21 16.71 -10.09 2.32
C ALA A 21 15.79 -9.10 1.62
N MET A 22 14.75 -8.63 2.31
CA MET A 22 13.74 -7.78 1.69
C MET A 22 14.30 -6.40 1.29
N ALA A 23 15.15 -5.81 2.13
CA ALA A 23 15.86 -4.57 1.78
C ALA A 23 16.79 -4.76 0.57
N THR A 24 17.45 -5.92 0.49
CA THR A 24 18.31 -6.30 -0.63
C THR A 24 17.52 -6.48 -1.93
N ALA A 25 16.35 -7.15 -1.87
CA ALA A 25 15.47 -7.34 -3.01
C ALA A 25 14.89 -6.03 -3.55
N ILE A 26 14.47 -5.11 -2.67
CA ILE A 26 14.02 -3.76 -3.05
C ILE A 26 15.15 -3.00 -3.77
N THR A 27 16.37 -3.06 -3.23
CA THR A 27 17.54 -2.42 -3.83
C THR A 27 17.86 -3.01 -5.21
N ALA A 28 17.79 -4.33 -5.35
CA ALA A 28 17.99 -5.00 -6.63
C ALA A 28 16.94 -4.58 -7.65
N ALA A 29 15.65 -4.55 -7.28
CA ALA A 29 14.57 -4.08 -8.16
C ALA A 29 14.78 -2.63 -8.64
N ALA A 30 15.34 -1.78 -7.79
CA ALA A 30 15.75 -0.43 -8.15
C ALA A 30 16.90 -0.37 -9.14
N ALA A 31 17.97 -1.12 -8.89
CA ALA A 31 19.10 -1.21 -9.81
C ALA A 31 18.68 -1.73 -11.20
N ASP A 32 17.73 -2.65 -11.21
CA ASP A 32 17.18 -3.29 -12.41
C ASP A 32 16.23 -2.41 -13.22
N GLY A 33 15.85 -1.25 -12.67
CA GLY A 33 15.06 -0.24 -13.35
C GLY A 33 13.55 -0.52 -13.35
N CYS A 34 13.02 -1.36 -12.46
CA CYS A 34 11.58 -1.61 -12.32
C CYS A 34 10.78 -0.29 -12.12
N ASP A 35 9.52 -0.25 -12.53
CA ASP A 35 8.62 0.90 -12.27
C ASP A 35 7.85 0.73 -10.96
N VAL A 36 7.53 -0.52 -10.64
CA VAL A 36 6.81 -0.93 -9.43
C VAL A 36 7.47 -2.16 -8.82
N CYS A 37 7.33 -2.31 -7.51
CA CYS A 37 7.72 -3.47 -6.72
C CYS A 37 6.51 -3.92 -5.90
N SER A 38 6.19 -5.22 -5.95
CA SER A 38 5.09 -5.81 -5.18
C SER A 38 5.68 -6.76 -4.15
N ILE A 39 5.22 -6.64 -2.91
CA ILE A 39 5.66 -7.47 -1.79
C ILE A 39 4.42 -8.07 -1.12
N SER A 40 4.34 -9.40 -1.12
CA SER A 40 3.28 -10.17 -0.44
C SER A 40 3.87 -11.04 0.66
N TRP A 41 4.86 -10.50 1.37
CA TRP A 41 5.55 -11.10 2.51
C TRP A 41 5.72 -10.02 3.58
N GLY A 42 5.57 -10.42 4.83
CA GLY A 42 5.51 -9.51 5.95
C GLY A 42 5.58 -10.22 7.29
N SER A 43 5.72 -9.43 8.35
CA SER A 43 5.50 -9.84 9.73
C SER A 43 5.32 -8.60 10.59
N ASP A 44 4.67 -8.78 11.75
CA ASP A 44 4.60 -7.79 12.84
C ASP A 44 5.94 -7.07 13.04
N GLU A 45 5.90 -5.74 12.97
CA GLU A 45 7.07 -4.90 13.16
C GLU A 45 7.78 -5.11 14.51
N THR A 46 7.09 -5.65 15.52
CA THR A 46 7.67 -6.10 16.78
C THR A 46 8.62 -7.28 16.60
N ASN A 47 8.31 -8.23 15.70
CA ASN A 47 9.20 -9.35 15.38
C ASN A 47 10.47 -8.85 14.67
N TRP A 48 10.34 -7.87 13.77
CA TRP A 48 11.47 -7.22 13.14
C TRP A 48 12.38 -6.53 14.16
N LYS A 49 11.79 -5.84 15.14
CA LYS A 49 12.52 -5.20 16.25
C LYS A 49 13.24 -6.21 17.12
N ALA A 50 12.60 -7.34 17.44
CA ALA A 50 13.21 -8.43 18.20
C ALA A 50 14.39 -9.05 17.45
N ALA A 51 14.22 -9.36 16.16
CA ALA A 51 15.28 -9.86 15.30
C ALA A 51 16.46 -8.88 15.20
N ALA A 52 16.17 -7.58 15.07
CA ALA A 52 17.17 -6.53 15.03
C ALA A 52 18.00 -6.47 16.32
N ALA A 53 17.34 -6.55 17.48
CA ALA A 53 18.00 -6.57 18.78
C ALA A 53 18.87 -7.82 18.97
N MET A 54 18.39 -8.99 18.54
CA MET A 54 19.15 -10.25 18.63
C MET A 54 20.40 -10.26 17.74
N ALA A 55 20.30 -9.73 16.53
CA ALA A 55 21.41 -9.72 15.57
C ALA A 55 22.35 -8.52 15.74
N GLY A 56 21.94 -7.47 16.47
CA GLY A 56 22.66 -6.19 16.50
C GLY A 56 22.63 -5.45 15.15
N VAL A 57 21.58 -5.65 14.36
CA VAL A 57 21.40 -5.09 13.02
C VAL A 57 20.06 -4.39 12.92
N ASP A 58 20.05 -3.11 12.52
CA ASP A 58 18.80 -2.36 12.32
C ASP A 58 18.07 -2.78 11.03
N TYR A 59 17.35 -3.91 11.07
CA TYR A 59 16.58 -4.40 9.92
C TYR A 59 15.45 -3.44 9.49
N PRO A 60 14.60 -2.90 10.39
CA PRO A 60 13.58 -1.93 10.02
C PRO A 60 14.17 -0.69 9.34
N GLY A 61 15.27 -0.13 9.87
CA GLY A 61 15.93 1.03 9.29
C GLY A 61 16.57 0.73 7.92
N ARG A 62 17.17 -0.45 7.73
CA ARG A 62 17.71 -0.88 6.43
C ARG A 62 16.63 -1.03 5.38
N LEU A 63 15.51 -1.67 5.72
CA LEU A 63 14.36 -1.78 4.83
C LEU A 63 13.82 -0.39 4.46
N SER A 64 13.61 0.48 5.44
CA SER A 64 13.11 1.84 5.22
C SER A 64 14.06 2.66 4.33
N THR A 65 15.37 2.56 4.56
CA THR A 65 16.40 3.22 3.74
C THR A 65 16.39 2.70 2.29
N ALA A 66 16.27 1.40 2.09
CA ALA A 66 16.16 0.81 0.75
C ALA A 66 14.88 1.27 0.03
N ALA A 67 13.75 1.27 0.74
CA ALA A 67 12.47 1.72 0.21
C ALA A 67 12.50 3.22 -0.16
N GLU A 68 13.09 4.07 0.68
CA GLU A 68 13.28 5.49 0.39
C GLU A 68 14.14 5.71 -0.87
N ALA A 69 15.27 4.98 -0.97
CA ALA A 69 16.17 5.08 -2.11
C ALA A 69 15.48 4.63 -3.41
N ALA A 70 14.73 3.53 -3.38
CA ALA A 70 13.95 3.04 -4.51
C ALA A 70 12.86 4.04 -4.92
N ALA A 71 12.14 4.62 -3.95
CA ALA A 71 11.13 5.65 -4.21
C ALA A 71 11.75 6.91 -4.84
N LYS A 72 12.93 7.35 -4.37
CA LYS A 72 13.72 8.43 -4.98
C LYS A 72 14.19 8.09 -6.40
N ALA A 73 14.47 6.82 -6.68
CA ALA A 73 14.77 6.31 -8.01
C ALA A 73 13.52 6.12 -8.90
N GLY A 74 12.33 6.44 -8.38
CA GLY A 74 11.08 6.45 -9.14
C GLY A 74 10.24 5.17 -9.06
N ILE A 75 10.62 4.20 -8.22
CA ILE A 75 9.83 3.00 -8.00
C ILE A 75 8.69 3.27 -7.04
N ILE A 76 7.53 2.67 -7.31
CA ILE A 76 6.47 2.52 -6.30
C ILE A 76 6.62 1.15 -5.65
N ILE A 77 6.56 1.09 -4.32
CA ILE A 77 6.58 -0.18 -3.59
C ILE A 77 5.19 -0.38 -2.98
N PHE A 78 4.56 -1.51 -3.25
CA PHE A 78 3.31 -1.95 -2.64
C PHE A 78 3.57 -3.16 -1.75
N ALA A 79 3.00 -3.15 -0.55
CA ALA A 79 3.08 -4.28 0.36
C ALA A 79 1.73 -4.63 0.97
N ALA A 80 1.44 -5.93 1.04
CA ALA A 80 0.31 -6.48 1.78
C ALA A 80 0.37 -6.03 3.24
N SER A 81 -0.76 -5.67 3.85
CA SER A 81 -0.80 -5.16 5.23
C SER A 81 -0.96 -6.22 6.31
N GLY A 82 -1.04 -7.50 5.93
CA GLY A 82 -1.23 -8.63 6.83
C GLY A 82 -2.61 -9.27 6.66
N ASP A 83 -2.68 -10.54 7.03
CA ASP A 83 -3.88 -11.40 6.88
C ASP A 83 -4.39 -11.93 8.23
N ASN A 84 -3.86 -11.37 9.33
CA ASN A 84 -4.12 -11.78 10.71
C ASN A 84 -4.76 -10.67 11.55
N ASP A 85 -5.69 -9.94 10.94
CA ASP A 85 -6.45 -8.87 11.60
C ASP A 85 -5.53 -7.84 12.27
N SER A 86 -6.04 -7.09 13.24
CA SER A 86 -5.31 -6.00 13.89
C SER A 86 -4.16 -6.45 14.78
N SER A 87 -4.03 -7.72 15.17
CA SER A 87 -2.92 -8.19 16.01
C SER A 87 -1.72 -8.64 15.21
N ASP A 88 -1.87 -8.95 13.92
CA ASP A 88 -0.77 -9.42 13.06
C ASP A 88 0.01 -10.61 13.67
N GLY A 89 -0.70 -11.54 14.33
CA GLY A 89 -0.08 -12.67 15.06
C GLY A 89 0.61 -12.33 16.38
N GLY A 90 0.68 -11.06 16.78
CA GLY A 90 1.25 -10.58 18.04
C GLY A 90 0.41 -10.90 19.29
N THR A 91 1.00 -10.67 20.47
CA THR A 91 0.30 -10.87 21.76
C THR A 91 -0.65 -9.73 22.11
N ASP A 92 -0.36 -8.54 21.63
CA ASP A 92 -1.22 -7.36 21.76
C ASP A 92 -2.23 -7.31 20.61
N PRO A 93 -3.44 -6.75 20.79
CA PRO A 93 -4.47 -6.78 19.76
C PRO A 93 -4.29 -5.74 18.64
N ALA A 94 -3.24 -4.92 18.70
CA ALA A 94 -3.05 -3.76 17.83
C ALA A 94 -1.58 -3.63 17.41
N ASN A 95 -1.21 -4.36 16.34
CA ASN A 95 0.09 -4.33 15.70
C ASN A 95 -0.07 -4.03 14.20
N VAL A 96 1.05 -3.83 13.52
CA VAL A 96 1.05 -3.62 12.06
C VAL A 96 2.21 -4.37 11.41
N ASP A 97 1.96 -4.82 10.19
CA ASP A 97 2.92 -5.58 9.41
C ASP A 97 4.01 -4.68 8.79
N LEU A 98 5.27 -5.09 8.89
CA LEU A 98 6.37 -4.54 8.10
C LEU A 98 6.69 -5.53 6.96
N PRO A 99 6.60 -5.09 5.68
CA PRO A 99 7.02 -3.78 5.22
C PRO A 99 5.92 -2.73 5.03
N SER A 100 4.64 -3.08 5.19
CA SER A 100 3.53 -2.17 4.93
C SER A 100 3.53 -0.91 5.80
N SER A 101 4.05 -1.02 7.04
CA SER A 101 4.17 0.10 7.97
C SER A 101 5.28 1.10 7.60
N CYS A 102 6.18 0.77 6.67
CA CYS A 102 7.21 1.70 6.19
C CYS A 102 6.56 2.91 5.45
N PRO A 103 6.92 4.17 5.79
CA PRO A 103 6.35 5.35 5.13
C PRO A 103 6.65 5.51 3.63
N PHE A 104 7.62 4.76 3.10
CA PHE A 104 7.99 4.76 1.68
C PHE A 104 7.37 3.60 0.89
N VAL A 105 6.54 2.80 1.55
CA VAL A 105 5.80 1.68 0.99
C VAL A 105 4.32 2.01 1.06
N VAL A 106 3.57 1.70 0.00
CA VAL A 106 2.10 1.80 0.00
C VAL A 106 1.54 0.52 0.64
N GLY A 107 0.97 0.66 1.83
CA GLY A 107 0.32 -0.43 2.55
C GLY A 107 -1.03 -0.79 1.92
N CYS A 108 -1.23 -2.06 1.61
CA CYS A 108 -2.36 -2.60 0.86
C CYS A 108 -3.21 -3.51 1.75
N GLY A 109 -4.36 -3.01 2.19
CA GLY A 109 -5.33 -3.75 3.00
C GLY A 109 -6.42 -4.44 2.21
N GLY A 110 -7.37 -5.00 2.93
CA GLY A 110 -8.32 -5.98 2.43
C GLY A 110 -9.78 -5.60 2.67
N THR A 111 -10.60 -5.83 1.64
CA THR A 111 -12.07 -5.74 1.70
C THR A 111 -12.70 -7.08 1.36
N MET A 112 -13.94 -7.28 1.79
CA MET A 112 -14.84 -8.25 1.16
C MET A 112 -15.59 -7.51 0.06
N LYS A 113 -15.33 -7.88 -1.20
CA LYS A 113 -16.01 -7.32 -2.36
C LYS A 113 -17.02 -8.31 -2.91
N PRO A 114 -18.33 -8.06 -2.77
CA PRO A 114 -19.34 -9.01 -3.23
C PRO A 114 -19.31 -9.18 -4.76
N HIS A 115 -19.66 -10.38 -5.22
CA HIS A 115 -19.81 -10.66 -6.66
C HIS A 115 -21.02 -9.95 -7.28
N ASP A 116 -22.05 -9.63 -6.48
CA ASP A 116 -23.14 -8.74 -6.89
C ASP A 116 -22.68 -7.29 -6.76
N GLY A 117 -22.57 -6.59 -7.89
CA GLY A 117 -22.10 -5.20 -7.94
C GLY A 117 -23.02 -4.19 -7.25
N ASN A 118 -24.21 -4.58 -6.79
CA ASN A 118 -25.10 -3.73 -6.00
C ASN A 118 -24.96 -3.94 -4.48
N ALA A 119 -24.28 -5.01 -4.06
CA ALA A 119 -24.03 -5.26 -2.65
C ALA A 119 -22.87 -4.40 -2.15
N GLU A 120 -22.90 -4.09 -0.85
CA GLU A 120 -21.92 -3.24 -0.21
C GLU A 120 -20.56 -3.95 -0.05
N GLU A 121 -19.48 -3.23 -0.33
CA GLU A 121 -18.11 -3.65 -0.04
C GLU A 121 -17.76 -3.28 1.41
N THR A 122 -17.28 -4.23 2.20
CA THR A 122 -16.99 -4.06 3.64
C THR A 122 -15.54 -4.39 3.95
N VAL A 123 -15.09 -4.14 5.18
CA VAL A 123 -13.81 -4.67 5.69
C VAL A 123 -13.78 -6.19 5.50
N TRP A 124 -12.64 -6.74 5.08
CA TRP A 124 -12.42 -8.19 5.13
C TRP A 124 -12.10 -8.62 6.56
N ASN A 125 -12.99 -9.42 7.15
CA ASN A 125 -12.80 -10.09 8.43
C ASN A 125 -13.76 -11.28 8.52
N ASP A 126 -13.20 -12.48 8.43
CA ASP A 126 -13.91 -13.76 8.48
C ASP A 126 -14.08 -14.29 9.90
N ASP A 127 -13.42 -13.67 10.89
CA ASP A 127 -13.46 -14.05 12.31
C ASP A 127 -13.80 -12.84 13.24
N PRO A 128 -14.96 -12.19 13.11
CA PRO A 128 -15.29 -11.00 13.90
C PRO A 128 -15.14 -11.19 15.41
N GLY A 129 -14.45 -10.24 16.06
CA GLY A 129 -14.14 -10.29 17.48
C GLY A 129 -12.85 -11.04 17.85
N ASN A 130 -12.15 -11.61 16.87
CA ASN A 130 -10.79 -12.14 17.03
C ASN A 130 -9.78 -11.18 16.38
N PRO A 131 -8.89 -10.52 17.14
CA PRO A 131 -7.87 -9.65 16.55
C PRO A 131 -6.73 -10.43 15.87
N ASN A 132 -6.70 -11.76 15.99
CA ASN A 132 -5.73 -12.65 15.33
C ASN A 132 -6.46 -13.71 14.48
N GLY A 133 -7.37 -13.25 13.63
CA GLY A 133 -8.22 -14.09 12.80
C GLY A 133 -7.73 -14.20 11.36
N SER A 134 -8.70 -14.33 10.46
CA SER A 134 -8.56 -14.21 9.01
C SER A 134 -9.21 -12.91 8.55
N GLY A 135 -8.40 -11.87 8.37
CA GLY A 135 -8.88 -10.53 8.08
C GLY A 135 -7.76 -9.56 7.78
N THR A 136 -8.12 -8.36 7.30
CA THR A 136 -7.13 -7.36 6.91
C THR A 136 -6.30 -6.87 8.09
N GLY A 137 -4.98 -6.93 7.95
CA GLY A 137 -4.07 -6.23 8.84
C GLY A 137 -4.24 -4.71 8.73
N GLY A 138 -4.03 -4.01 9.84
CA GLY A 138 -4.19 -2.57 9.91
C GLY A 138 -4.19 -2.03 11.34
N GLY A 139 -3.73 -0.79 11.50
CA GLY A 139 -3.44 -0.20 12.80
C GLY A 139 -2.51 1.00 12.69
N PHE A 140 -1.66 1.19 13.70
CA PHE A 140 -0.69 2.26 13.75
C PHE A 140 0.68 1.71 14.13
N SER A 141 1.71 2.10 13.39
CA SER A 141 3.08 1.74 13.70
C SER A 141 3.56 2.38 15.01
N GLU A 142 4.27 1.60 15.81
CA GLU A 142 5.08 2.04 16.94
C GLU A 142 6.54 2.29 16.54
N LEU A 143 7.02 1.73 15.41
CA LEU A 143 8.36 1.98 14.88
C LEU A 143 8.46 3.30 14.09
N PHE A 144 7.45 3.63 13.29
CA PHE A 144 7.48 4.78 12.38
C PHE A 144 6.65 5.93 12.93
N HIS A 145 7.30 6.73 13.77
CA HIS A 145 6.74 7.93 14.39
C HIS A 145 7.54 9.20 14.02
N PRO A 146 6.91 10.39 14.02
CA PRO A 146 5.48 10.63 14.19
C PRO A 146 4.68 10.17 12.96
N MET A 147 3.34 10.17 13.08
CA MET A 147 2.45 10.00 11.94
C MET A 147 2.83 10.98 10.80
N PRO A 148 3.03 10.50 9.55
CA PRO A 148 3.39 11.36 8.45
C PRO A 148 2.34 12.44 8.17
N ALA A 149 2.78 13.68 7.93
CA ALA A 149 1.88 14.82 7.73
C ALA A 149 0.95 14.68 6.51
N TRP A 150 1.29 13.82 5.55
CA TRP A 150 0.46 13.54 4.39
C TRP A 150 -0.72 12.61 4.70
N GLN A 151 -0.77 11.94 5.87
CA GLN A 151 -1.94 11.20 6.35
C GLN A 151 -3.02 12.14 6.91
N ALA A 152 -3.27 13.25 6.21
CA ALA A 152 -4.23 14.25 6.64
C ALA A 152 -5.65 13.67 6.65
N GLY A 153 -6.36 13.85 7.76
CA GLY A 153 -7.72 13.31 7.93
C GLY A 153 -7.79 11.88 8.47
N ALA A 154 -6.64 11.20 8.64
CA ALA A 154 -6.64 9.93 9.35
C ALA A 154 -6.90 10.13 10.87
N PRO A 155 -7.48 9.13 11.56
CA PRO A 155 -7.55 9.11 13.00
C PRO A 155 -6.16 9.25 13.63
N HIS A 156 -6.10 9.93 14.77
CA HIS A 156 -4.84 10.07 15.50
C HIS A 156 -4.41 8.73 16.11
N GLY A 157 -3.12 8.40 15.95
CA GLY A 157 -2.49 7.25 16.56
C GLY A 157 -1.00 7.50 16.89
N PRO A 158 -0.30 6.50 17.44
CA PRO A 158 1.10 6.63 17.89
C PRO A 158 2.10 6.91 16.75
N GLY A 159 1.79 6.49 15.53
CA GLY A 159 2.67 6.65 14.37
C GLY A 159 1.92 6.50 13.04
N ARG A 160 2.63 6.06 12.00
CA ARG A 160 2.08 5.84 10.64
C ARG A 160 0.90 4.87 10.67
N MET A 161 -0.26 5.32 10.18
CA MET A 161 -1.47 4.47 10.08
C MET A 161 -1.36 3.53 8.87
N VAL A 162 -1.76 2.27 9.01
CA VAL A 162 -1.80 1.24 7.94
C VAL A 162 -3.22 0.67 7.88
N PRO A 163 -3.73 0.29 6.69
CA PRO A 163 -3.13 0.41 5.36
C PRO A 163 -3.28 1.83 4.78
N ASP A 164 -2.69 2.07 3.61
CA ASP A 164 -2.96 3.29 2.83
C ASP A 164 -4.19 3.14 1.95
N VAL A 165 -4.32 1.99 1.28
CA VAL A 165 -5.35 1.68 0.30
C VAL A 165 -5.80 0.23 0.47
N SER A 166 -6.95 -0.14 -0.07
CA SER A 166 -7.43 -1.53 -0.01
C SER A 166 -7.99 -2.02 -1.34
N ALA A 167 -8.19 -3.33 -1.45
CA ALA A 167 -9.03 -3.97 -2.46
C ALA A 167 -9.52 -5.33 -1.94
N ASN A 168 -10.28 -6.06 -2.76
CA ASN A 168 -10.81 -7.37 -2.39
C ASN A 168 -9.69 -8.31 -1.93
N ALA A 169 -9.85 -8.87 -0.74
CA ALA A 169 -8.93 -9.80 -0.10
C ALA A 169 -9.66 -10.99 0.54
N ASP A 170 -10.98 -10.95 0.68
CA ASP A 170 -11.75 -12.06 1.22
C ASP A 170 -11.66 -13.30 0.29
N PRO A 171 -11.18 -14.47 0.77
CA PRO A 171 -11.13 -15.71 -0.01
C PRO A 171 -12.50 -16.19 -0.51
N TYR A 172 -13.59 -15.90 0.21
CA TYR A 172 -14.96 -16.26 -0.17
C TYR A 172 -15.49 -15.44 -1.35
N THR A 173 -14.90 -14.27 -1.61
CA THR A 173 -15.13 -13.47 -2.81
C THR A 173 -13.88 -13.33 -3.68
N GLY A 174 -12.93 -14.26 -3.51
CA GLY A 174 -11.54 -14.11 -3.92
C GLY A 174 -11.24 -14.29 -5.41
N TYR A 175 -9.96 -14.48 -5.70
CA TYR A 175 -9.41 -14.57 -7.04
C TYR A 175 -9.24 -16.02 -7.46
N ASN A 176 -9.69 -16.35 -8.67
CA ASN A 176 -9.37 -17.62 -9.30
C ASN A 176 -7.93 -17.59 -9.84
N VAL A 177 -7.07 -18.44 -9.30
CA VAL A 177 -5.66 -18.59 -9.70
C VAL A 177 -5.35 -20.03 -10.06
N PHE A 178 -4.22 -20.25 -10.74
CA PHE A 178 -3.71 -21.58 -11.01
C PHE A 178 -2.43 -21.83 -10.21
N VAL A 179 -2.47 -22.77 -9.26
CA VAL A 179 -1.32 -23.20 -8.45
C VAL A 179 -1.04 -24.66 -8.73
N HIS A 180 0.19 -24.99 -9.12
CA HIS A 180 0.59 -26.35 -9.53
C HIS A 180 -0.36 -27.00 -10.56
N GLY A 181 -0.91 -26.20 -11.47
CA GLY A 181 -1.84 -26.65 -12.51
C GLY A 181 -3.29 -26.86 -12.06
N ARG A 182 -3.65 -26.51 -10.81
CA ARG A 182 -5.02 -26.59 -10.29
C ARG A 182 -5.60 -25.20 -10.10
N GLN A 183 -6.87 -25.05 -10.46
CA GLN A 183 -7.61 -23.83 -10.17
C GLN A 183 -7.97 -23.79 -8.69
N GLU A 184 -7.65 -22.67 -8.04
CA GLU A 184 -7.92 -22.41 -6.63
C GLU A 184 -8.50 -21.00 -6.48
N ALA A 185 -9.41 -20.82 -5.51
CA ALA A 185 -9.84 -19.50 -5.09
C ALA A 185 -8.97 -19.08 -3.90
N ILE A 186 -8.31 -17.92 -4.02
CA ILE A 186 -7.47 -17.36 -2.96
C ILE A 186 -7.90 -15.95 -2.60
N GLY A 187 -7.58 -15.52 -1.38
CA GLY A 187 -7.72 -14.15 -0.92
C GLY A 187 -6.40 -13.62 -0.36
N GLY A 188 -6.48 -12.92 0.77
CA GLY A 188 -5.38 -12.25 1.42
C GLY A 188 -5.07 -10.88 0.82
N THR A 189 -4.61 -9.96 1.67
CA THR A 189 -3.95 -8.72 1.27
C THR A 189 -2.73 -8.98 0.36
N SER A 190 -2.18 -10.20 0.45
CA SER A 190 -1.24 -10.79 -0.50
C SER A 190 -1.65 -10.67 -1.97
N ALA A 191 -2.94 -10.68 -2.30
CA ALA A 191 -3.46 -10.46 -3.65
C ALA A 191 -3.65 -8.97 -4.00
N VAL A 192 -3.73 -8.09 -3.01
CA VAL A 192 -3.98 -6.66 -3.19
C VAL A 192 -2.72 -5.91 -3.60
N ALA A 193 -1.57 -6.22 -2.99
CA ALA A 193 -0.29 -5.63 -3.39
C ALA A 193 0.04 -5.81 -4.89
N PRO A 194 -0.04 -7.03 -5.48
CA PRO A 194 0.18 -7.21 -6.91
C PRO A 194 -0.93 -6.61 -7.78
N LEU A 195 -2.17 -6.52 -7.29
CA LEU A 195 -3.26 -5.83 -7.99
C LEU A 195 -2.93 -4.34 -8.18
N TYR A 196 -2.48 -3.65 -7.13
CA TYR A 196 -2.05 -2.26 -7.22
C TYR A 196 -0.76 -2.10 -8.05
N ALA A 197 0.20 -3.01 -7.92
CA ALA A 197 1.39 -3.01 -8.76
C ALA A 197 1.03 -3.10 -10.25
N GLY A 198 0.10 -3.98 -10.62
CA GLY A 198 -0.42 -4.08 -11.99
C GLY A 198 -1.13 -2.81 -12.47
N LEU A 199 -2.01 -2.24 -11.63
CA LEU A 199 -2.70 -0.98 -11.93
C LEU A 199 -1.72 0.17 -12.20
N PHE A 200 -0.66 0.30 -11.39
CA PHE A 200 0.31 1.37 -11.53
C PHE A 200 1.36 1.09 -12.62
N ALA A 201 1.74 -0.17 -12.84
CA ALA A 201 2.56 -0.57 -13.98
C ALA A 201 1.89 -0.21 -15.31
N ALA A 202 0.55 -0.22 -15.37
CA ALA A 202 -0.18 0.18 -16.55
C ALA A 202 0.06 1.65 -16.96
N PHE A 203 0.55 2.53 -16.07
CA PHE A 203 0.98 3.87 -16.46
C PHE A 203 2.28 3.88 -17.29
N GLY A 204 3.04 2.79 -17.29
CA GLY A 204 4.24 2.58 -18.10
C GLY A 204 5.38 3.56 -17.79
N ARG A 205 5.46 4.03 -16.54
CA ARG A 205 6.49 4.98 -16.12
C ARG A 205 6.73 4.93 -14.62
N LYS A 206 7.93 5.35 -14.25
CA LYS A 206 8.33 5.66 -12.88
C LYS A 206 7.53 6.84 -12.33
N LEU A 207 6.89 6.63 -11.18
CA LEU A 207 6.09 7.64 -10.47
C LEU A 207 6.65 7.98 -9.09
N GLY A 208 7.56 7.16 -8.55
CA GLY A 208 8.17 7.34 -7.24
C GLY A 208 7.16 7.21 -6.10
N LEU A 209 7.36 7.99 -5.03
CA LEU A 209 6.47 7.98 -3.87
C LEU A 209 5.10 8.60 -4.21
N VAL A 210 4.11 7.75 -4.44
CA VAL A 210 2.73 8.17 -4.77
C VAL A 210 1.85 8.38 -3.55
N THR A 211 2.21 7.84 -2.38
CA THR A 211 1.38 7.83 -1.17
C THR A 211 0.82 9.21 -0.80
N PRO A 212 1.61 10.30 -0.77
CA PRO A 212 1.07 11.63 -0.49
C PRO A 212 0.01 12.10 -1.50
N GLN A 213 0.16 11.75 -2.79
CA GLN A 213 -0.82 12.12 -3.81
C GLN A 213 -2.12 11.33 -3.66
N LEU A 214 -2.05 10.06 -3.26
CA LEU A 214 -3.24 9.25 -3.00
C LEU A 214 -4.04 9.83 -1.82
N TRP A 215 -3.36 10.11 -0.72
CA TRP A 215 -3.96 10.69 0.50
C TRP A 215 -4.52 12.11 0.30
N LEU A 216 -3.93 12.93 -0.57
CA LEU A 216 -4.53 14.23 -0.89
C LEU A 216 -5.80 14.11 -1.78
N ASN A 217 -6.11 12.92 -2.29
CA ASN A 217 -7.16 12.70 -3.29
C ASN A 217 -8.10 11.53 -2.92
N HIS A 218 -8.62 11.49 -1.69
CA HIS A 218 -9.56 10.44 -1.21
C HIS A 218 -10.75 10.20 -2.14
N THR A 219 -11.20 11.21 -2.89
CA THR A 219 -12.31 11.06 -3.86
C THR A 219 -12.00 10.13 -5.03
N CYS A 220 -10.73 9.73 -5.21
CA CYS A 220 -10.31 8.69 -6.15
C CYS A 220 -10.55 7.27 -5.63
N PHE A 221 -11.13 7.12 -4.43
CA PHE A 221 -11.37 5.86 -3.77
C PHE A 221 -12.84 5.74 -3.34
N ASN A 222 -13.33 4.51 -3.22
CA ASN A 222 -14.60 4.20 -2.56
C ASN A 222 -14.30 4.01 -1.07
N ASP A 223 -14.94 4.83 -0.25
CA ASP A 223 -14.82 4.79 1.20
C ASP A 223 -15.52 3.54 1.76
N ILE A 224 -14.82 2.77 2.60
CA ILE A 224 -15.34 1.53 3.19
C ILE A 224 -15.67 1.84 4.64
N ILE A 225 -16.96 1.86 4.99
CA ILE A 225 -17.41 2.45 6.26
C ILE A 225 -17.99 1.41 7.24
N HIS A 226 -18.02 0.14 6.84
CA HIS A 226 -18.61 -0.94 7.62
C HIS A 226 -17.67 -2.14 7.75
N GLY A 227 -17.60 -2.67 8.97
CA GLY A 227 -16.73 -3.78 9.37
C GLY A 227 -15.64 -3.36 10.34
N ASP A 228 -14.84 -4.33 10.77
CA ASP A 228 -13.73 -4.19 11.71
C ASP A 228 -12.67 -5.25 11.39
N ASN A 229 -11.45 -5.07 11.86
CA ASN A 229 -10.39 -6.08 11.80
C ASN A 229 -10.03 -6.59 13.20
N GLY A 230 -11.05 -6.82 14.04
CA GLY A 230 -10.88 -7.27 15.43
C GLY A 230 -10.76 -6.13 16.45
N TYR A 231 -9.71 -5.30 16.37
CA TYR A 231 -9.54 -4.16 17.31
C TYR A 231 -10.02 -2.82 16.74
N PHE A 232 -9.73 -2.55 15.47
CA PHE A 232 -10.12 -1.28 14.84
C PHE A 232 -11.38 -1.43 14.00
N ARG A 233 -12.04 -0.30 13.71
CA ARG A 233 -13.32 -0.28 13.00
C ARG A 233 -13.30 0.73 11.85
N ALA A 234 -13.86 0.33 10.72
CA ALA A 234 -14.12 1.20 9.58
C ALA A 234 -15.12 2.31 9.93
N ARG A 235 -14.92 3.49 9.33
CA ARG A 235 -15.73 4.70 9.57
C ARG A 235 -15.72 5.57 8.32
N VAL A 236 -16.50 6.64 8.30
CA VAL A 236 -16.41 7.64 7.23
C VAL A 236 -15.05 8.31 7.24
N GLY A 237 -14.38 8.31 6.09
CA GLY A 237 -13.01 8.81 5.92
C GLY A 237 -11.95 7.76 6.22
N PRO A 238 -10.65 8.12 6.18
CA PRO A 238 -9.60 7.13 6.34
C PRO A 238 -9.70 6.38 7.66
N ASP A 239 -9.42 5.07 7.64
CA ASP A 239 -9.46 4.24 8.83
C ASP A 239 -8.35 3.19 8.86
N PRO A 240 -7.96 2.69 10.05
CA PRO A 240 -6.91 1.68 10.21
C PRO A 240 -7.36 0.26 9.85
N CYS A 241 -8.44 0.08 9.09
CA CYS A 241 -8.82 -1.21 8.52
C CYS A 241 -8.59 -1.21 7.01
N THR A 242 -9.02 -0.15 6.32
CA THR A 242 -9.04 -0.07 4.85
C THR A 242 -8.33 1.14 4.25
N GLY A 243 -7.72 1.98 5.10
CA GLY A 243 -7.00 3.16 4.67
C GLY A 243 -7.96 4.17 4.07
N ILE A 244 -7.63 4.71 2.89
CA ILE A 244 -8.50 5.63 2.15
C ILE A 244 -9.52 4.90 1.26
N GLY A 245 -9.59 3.56 1.33
CA GLY A 245 -10.57 2.74 0.63
C GLY A 245 -10.08 2.09 -0.67
N THR A 246 -11.02 1.69 -1.54
CA THR A 246 -10.73 0.91 -2.77
C THR A 246 -10.67 1.76 -4.02
N PRO A 247 -9.86 1.42 -5.04
CA PRO A 247 -9.48 2.37 -6.08
C PRO A 247 -10.61 2.56 -7.10
N ILE A 248 -10.91 3.81 -7.45
CA ILE A 248 -11.74 4.14 -8.61
C ILE A 248 -10.79 4.37 -9.79
N ALA A 249 -10.56 3.31 -10.58
CA ALA A 249 -9.54 3.29 -11.63
C ALA A 249 -9.60 4.48 -12.61
N SER A 250 -10.80 4.93 -13.00
CA SER A 250 -10.97 6.08 -13.90
C SER A 250 -10.50 7.40 -13.29
N LYS A 251 -10.74 7.60 -11.99
CA LYS A 251 -10.32 8.80 -11.25
C LYS A 251 -8.82 8.79 -10.99
N LEU A 252 -8.25 7.66 -10.60
CA LEU A 252 -6.79 7.50 -10.49
C LEU A 252 -6.09 7.73 -11.84
N GLY A 253 -6.66 7.19 -12.93
CA GLY A 253 -6.18 7.45 -14.28
C GLY A 253 -6.11 8.95 -14.59
N THR A 254 -7.20 9.67 -14.30
CA THR A 254 -7.27 11.13 -14.50
C THR A 254 -6.27 11.89 -13.61
N LEU A 255 -6.14 11.51 -12.34
CA LEU A 255 -5.23 12.12 -11.39
C LEU A 255 -3.78 12.05 -11.89
N PHE A 256 -3.31 10.84 -12.21
CA PHE A 256 -1.92 10.65 -12.64
C PHE A 256 -1.65 11.17 -14.05
N GLU A 257 -2.67 11.27 -14.92
CA GLU A 257 -2.56 12.00 -16.18
C GLU A 257 -2.38 13.51 -15.97
N ALA A 258 -3.14 14.11 -15.06
CA ALA A 258 -3.04 15.55 -14.77
C ALA A 258 -1.66 15.92 -14.20
N LEU A 259 -1.11 15.06 -13.33
CA LEU A 259 0.24 15.22 -12.78
C LEU A 259 1.35 15.08 -13.83
N ASN A 260 1.05 14.60 -15.04
CA ASN A 260 2.00 14.50 -16.15
C ASN A 260 2.14 15.82 -16.95
N LYS A 261 1.23 16.78 -16.77
CA LYS A 261 1.29 18.05 -17.52
C LYS A 261 2.21 19.03 -16.79
N PRO A 262 3.22 19.63 -17.45
CA PRO A 262 3.98 20.72 -16.85
C PRO A 262 3.01 21.85 -16.45
N PRO A 263 3.31 22.60 -15.36
CA PRO A 263 2.44 23.69 -14.94
C PRO A 263 2.26 24.66 -16.10
N VAL A 264 1.00 24.94 -16.45
CA VAL A 264 0.66 25.93 -17.47
C VAL A 264 1.08 27.28 -16.90
N HIS A 265 2.26 27.76 -17.27
CA HIS A 265 2.62 29.14 -16.99
C HIS A 265 1.66 30.03 -17.79
N PRO A 266 0.93 30.96 -17.14
CA PRO A 266 0.20 31.97 -17.88
C PRO A 266 1.20 32.71 -18.78
N PRO A 267 0.84 33.03 -20.04
CA PRO A 267 1.73 33.76 -20.93
C PRO A 267 2.20 35.02 -20.19
N ARG A 268 3.53 35.16 -20.03
CA ARG A 268 4.13 36.37 -19.47
C ARG A 268 3.56 37.54 -20.25
N GLY A 269 2.69 38.32 -19.62
CA GLY A 269 2.11 39.50 -20.22
C GLY A 269 3.23 40.33 -20.82
N GLN A 270 3.15 40.62 -22.11
CA GLN A 270 4.09 41.51 -22.78
C GLN A 270 4.17 42.79 -21.94
N ARG A 271 5.33 43.06 -21.35
CA ARG A 271 5.61 44.36 -20.76
C ARG A 271 5.38 45.37 -21.87
N ARG A 272 4.31 46.16 -21.77
CA ARG A 272 4.13 47.35 -22.59
C ARG A 272 5.31 48.26 -22.30
N ASN A 273 6.18 48.45 -23.28
CA ASN A 273 7.21 49.48 -23.24
C ASN A 273 6.51 50.85 -23.09
N PRO A 274 6.76 51.61 -22.01
CA PRO A 274 6.33 52.99 -21.94
C PRO A 274 7.36 53.84 -22.68
N THR A 275 7.29 53.87 -24.00
CA THR A 275 7.94 54.90 -24.82
C THR A 275 7.08 55.21 -26.03
N ARG A 276 6.27 56.27 -25.92
CA ARG A 276 5.99 57.32 -26.92
C ARG A 276 4.66 58.02 -26.61
N ALA A 277 4.77 59.19 -25.98
CA ALA A 277 4.27 60.51 -26.41
C ALA A 277 4.25 61.43 -25.20
#